data_AF-A0A452XG23-F1
#
_entry.id   AF-A0A452XG23-F1
#
_cell.length_a   1.000
_cell.length_b   1.000
_cell.length_c   1.000
_cell.angle_alpha   90.00
_cell.angle_beta   90.00
_cell.angle_gamma   90.00
#
_symmetry.space_group_name_H-M   'P 1'
#
loop_
_entity.id
_entity.type
_entity.pdbx_description
1 polymer ?
#
loop_
_entity_poly.entity_id
_entity_poly.type
_entity_poly.pdbx_seq_one_letter_code
_entity_poly.pdbx_strand_id
1 'polypeptide(L)'
;MLLTTLGRHKLKPRVYIGCMKSGPVLSDKSSKYHEPEFWKFGEDGNKYFRHATGQIYAISKDLATYISVNNPLLHKFANEDVSLGAWFIGLDVEHIDDRDMCCGTPPDCEWKAQAGNACVASFDWRCSGVCNPVERLKDVHMRCGEGDDAIWSASF
;
A
#
# COMPACT_ATOMS: atom_id res chain seq x y z
N MET A 1 7.03 -11.29 9.15
CA MET A 1 6.27 -10.04 9.33
C MET A 1 5.09 -9.94 8.36
N LEU A 2 5.20 -10.12 7.03
CA LEU A 2 4.03 -10.05 6.14
C LEU A 2 3.01 -11.13 6.49
N LEU A 3 3.48 -12.38 6.63
CA LEU A 3 2.64 -13.51 7.02
C LEU A 3 1.97 -13.29 8.38
N THR A 4 2.71 -12.76 9.36
CA THR A 4 2.19 -12.44 10.69
C THR A 4 1.13 -11.35 10.62
N THR A 5 1.36 -10.27 9.88
CA THR A 5 0.41 -9.19 9.66
C THR A 5 -0.87 -9.70 9.01
N LEU A 6 -0.76 -10.45 7.90
CA LEU A 6 -1.94 -11.01 7.23
C LEU A 6 -2.64 -12.07 8.07
N GLY A 7 -1.91 -12.86 8.85
CA GLY A 7 -2.44 -13.89 9.75
C GLY A 7 -3.42 -13.33 10.77
N ARG A 8 -3.17 -12.13 11.32
CA ARG A 8 -4.07 -11.44 12.26
C ARG A 8 -5.42 -11.05 11.64
N HIS A 9 -5.49 -10.94 10.32
CA HIS A 9 -6.68 -10.50 9.60
C HIS A 9 -7.31 -11.58 8.72
N LYS A 10 -6.70 -12.77 8.63
CA LYS A 10 -7.10 -13.86 7.71
C LYS A 10 -8.57 -14.26 7.79
N LEU A 11 -9.16 -14.24 8.98
CA LEU A 11 -10.55 -14.64 9.21
C LEU A 11 -11.55 -13.47 9.19
N LYS A 12 -11.06 -12.24 9.08
CA LYS A 12 -11.92 -11.06 9.04
C LYS A 12 -12.49 -10.87 7.62
N PRO A 13 -13.82 -10.75 7.46
CA PRO A 13 -14.41 -10.39 6.18
C PRO A 13 -14.19 -8.90 5.90
N ARG A 14 -14.26 -8.51 4.62
CA ARG A 14 -14.22 -7.10 4.16
C ARG A 14 -13.10 -6.25 4.76
N VAL A 15 -11.87 -6.75 4.68
CA VAL A 15 -10.67 -6.03 5.14
C VAL A 15 -9.90 -5.47 3.95
N TYR A 16 -9.53 -4.19 4.05
CA TYR A 16 -8.56 -3.53 3.20
C TYR A 16 -7.40 -3.03 4.07
N ILE A 17 -6.23 -3.62 3.91
CA ILE A 17 -5.04 -3.32 4.72
C ILE A 17 -3.91 -2.77 3.85
N GLY A 18 -3.22 -1.77 4.39
CA GLY A 18 -2.02 -1.20 3.81
C GLY A 18 -1.60 0.04 4.58
N CYS A 19 -0.59 0.73 4.09
CA CYS A 19 -0.21 2.01 4.68
C CYS A 19 -1.12 3.11 4.15
N MET A 20 -2.09 3.52 4.98
CA MET A 20 -3.16 4.40 4.56
C MET A 20 -2.69 5.85 4.50
N LYS A 21 -3.01 6.54 3.42
CA LYS A 21 -2.68 7.96 3.19
C LYS A 21 -3.89 8.72 2.65
N SER A 22 -3.80 10.03 2.77
CA SER A 22 -4.61 10.99 2.01
C SER A 22 -3.67 12.10 1.55
N GLY A 23 -3.66 12.37 0.26
CA GLY A 23 -2.77 13.34 -0.38
C GLY A 23 -3.56 14.29 -1.27
N PRO A 24 -2.94 15.41 -1.70
CA PRO A 24 -3.59 16.34 -2.63
C PRO A 24 -4.01 15.62 -3.91
N VAL A 25 -5.17 15.98 -4.44
CA VAL A 25 -5.59 15.54 -5.77
C VAL A 25 -4.65 16.19 -6.79
N LEU A 26 -4.14 15.40 -7.74
CA LEU A 26 -3.13 15.86 -8.70
C LEU A 26 -3.81 16.49 -9.93
N SER A 27 -4.36 17.69 -9.76
CA SER A 27 -5.11 18.41 -10.82
C SER A 27 -4.21 19.13 -11.83
N ASP A 28 -2.92 19.34 -11.53
CA ASP A 28 -1.98 19.97 -12.46
C ASP A 28 -1.66 19.02 -13.64
N LYS A 29 -1.94 19.48 -14.85
CA LYS A 29 -1.68 18.77 -16.12
C LYS A 29 -0.21 18.47 -16.37
N SER A 30 0.71 19.22 -15.74
CA SER A 30 2.15 18.99 -15.85
C SER A 30 2.66 17.85 -14.94
N SER A 31 1.84 17.42 -13.97
CA SER A 31 2.17 16.34 -13.06
C SER A 31 2.20 14.98 -13.79
N LYS A 32 3.22 14.16 -13.49
CA LYS A 32 3.35 12.78 -14.00
C LYS A 32 2.07 11.96 -13.78
N TYR A 33 1.42 12.17 -12.65
CA TYR A 33 0.25 11.42 -12.20
C TYR A 33 -1.01 12.29 -12.20
N HIS A 34 -1.10 13.23 -13.15
CA HIS A 34 -2.29 14.07 -13.32
C HIS A 34 -3.56 13.22 -13.38
N GLU A 35 -4.56 13.60 -12.59
CA GLU A 35 -5.89 13.00 -12.58
C GLU A 35 -6.83 13.82 -13.50
N PRO A 36 -7.18 13.33 -14.70
CA PRO A 36 -8.02 14.09 -15.63
C PRO A 36 -9.42 14.38 -15.07
N GLU A 37 -9.93 13.52 -14.20
CA GLU A 37 -11.25 13.65 -13.59
C GLU A 37 -11.16 14.16 -12.14
N PHE A 38 -10.16 15.00 -11.85
CA PHE A 38 -9.87 15.54 -10.51
C PHE A 38 -11.09 16.22 -9.87
N TRP A 39 -11.96 16.82 -10.68
CA TRP A 39 -13.19 17.49 -10.24
C TRP A 39 -14.18 16.54 -9.54
N LYS A 40 -14.09 15.22 -9.75
CA LYS A 40 -14.91 14.23 -9.03
C LYS A 40 -14.53 14.10 -7.55
N PHE A 41 -13.35 14.57 -7.16
CA PHE A 41 -12.89 14.59 -5.77
C PHE A 41 -13.27 15.90 -5.04
N GLY A 42 -14.10 16.72 -5.67
CA GLY A 42 -14.59 18.00 -5.16
C GLY A 42 -13.75 19.18 -5.63
N GLU A 43 -13.61 20.19 -4.77
CA GLU A 43 -13.04 21.49 -5.12
C GLU A 43 -11.50 21.50 -5.05
N ASP A 44 -10.91 22.54 -5.64
CA ASP A 44 -9.47 22.79 -5.57
C ASP A 44 -8.98 22.82 -4.11
N GLY A 45 -7.91 22.08 -3.83
CA GLY A 45 -7.37 21.89 -2.48
C GLY A 45 -7.88 20.64 -1.76
N ASN A 46 -8.88 19.95 -2.31
CA ASN A 46 -9.30 18.66 -1.78
C ASN A 46 -8.21 17.59 -1.89
N LYS A 47 -8.37 16.58 -1.04
CA LYS A 47 -7.50 15.40 -0.98
C LYS A 47 -8.25 14.19 -1.51
N TYR A 48 -7.50 13.24 -2.06
CA TYR A 48 -8.06 11.91 -2.30
C TYR A 48 -8.62 11.33 -1.00
N PHE A 49 -9.68 10.53 -1.13
CA PHE A 49 -10.17 9.70 -0.03
C PHE A 49 -9.05 8.83 0.54
N ARG A 50 -9.21 8.39 1.80
CA ARG A 50 -8.22 7.52 2.45
C ARG A 50 -8.05 6.24 1.64
N HIS A 51 -6.82 5.94 1.23
CA HIS A 51 -6.46 4.74 0.48
C HIS A 51 -5.07 4.24 0.89
N ALA A 52 -4.78 2.96 0.69
CA ALA A 52 -3.45 2.41 0.92
C ALA A 52 -2.48 2.87 -0.16
N THR A 53 -1.22 3.13 0.19
CA THR A 53 -0.19 3.54 -0.76
C THR A 53 0.20 2.37 -1.68
N GLY A 54 0.40 2.62 -2.98
CA GLY A 54 0.62 1.60 -4.01
C GLY A 54 1.85 0.68 -3.90
N GLN A 55 2.70 0.76 -2.86
CA GLN A 55 3.81 -0.19 -2.70
C GLN A 55 3.32 -1.60 -2.40
N ILE A 56 2.41 -1.73 -1.43
CA ILE A 56 1.77 -2.98 -1.09
C ILE A 56 0.48 -2.71 -0.31
N TYR A 57 -0.54 -3.50 -0.64
CA TYR A 57 -1.80 -3.58 0.10
C TYR A 57 -2.33 -5.00 -0.02
N ALA A 58 -3.25 -5.37 0.86
CA ALA A 58 -3.98 -6.62 0.76
C ALA A 58 -5.47 -6.38 0.99
N ILE A 59 -6.29 -7.22 0.38
CA ILE A 59 -7.74 -7.22 0.52
C ILE A 59 -8.22 -8.63 0.84
N SER A 60 -9.32 -8.73 1.58
CA SER A 60 -9.95 -10.02 1.87
C SER A 60 -10.55 -10.65 0.62
N LYS A 61 -10.72 -11.98 0.64
CA LYS A 61 -11.21 -12.78 -0.49
C LYS A 61 -12.58 -12.31 -1.03
N ASP A 62 -13.47 -11.92 -0.13
CA ASP A 62 -14.80 -11.40 -0.47
C ASP A 62 -14.73 -10.07 -1.24
N LEU A 63 -13.82 -9.15 -0.87
CA LEU A 63 -13.57 -7.93 -1.63
C LEU A 63 -12.93 -8.20 -2.99
N ALA A 64 -11.97 -9.12 -3.05
CA ALA A 64 -11.38 -9.55 -4.33
C ALA A 64 -12.45 -10.15 -5.26
N THR A 65 -13.38 -10.94 -4.70
CA THR A 65 -14.51 -11.51 -5.43
C THR A 65 -15.47 -10.41 -5.90
N TYR A 66 -15.79 -9.45 -5.03
CA TYR A 66 -16.62 -8.30 -5.37
C TYR A 66 -16.03 -7.51 -6.54
N ILE A 67 -14.71 -7.23 -6.51
CA ILE A 67 -14.01 -6.56 -7.61
C ILE A 67 -14.11 -7.39 -8.90
N SER A 68 -13.83 -8.68 -8.83
CA SER A 68 -13.87 -9.55 -10.01
C SER A 68 -15.25 -9.58 -10.68
N VAL A 69 -16.31 -9.67 -9.88
CA VAL A 69 -17.70 -9.70 -10.37
C VAL A 69 -18.14 -8.35 -10.93
N ASN A 70 -17.77 -7.24 -10.28
CA ASN A 70 -18.26 -5.90 -10.61
C ASN A 70 -17.29 -5.07 -11.46
N ASN A 71 -16.15 -5.63 -11.89
CA ASN A 71 -15.11 -4.92 -12.64
C ASN A 71 -15.62 -4.02 -13.80
N PRO A 72 -16.65 -4.39 -14.60
CA PRO A 72 -17.18 -3.50 -15.64
C PRO A 72 -17.80 -2.19 -15.13
N LEU A 73 -18.21 -2.14 -13.86
CA LEU A 73 -18.82 -0.97 -13.22
C LEU A 73 -17.82 -0.17 -12.39
N LEU A 74 -16.66 -0.74 -12.08
CA LEU A 74 -15.66 -0.12 -11.21
C LEU A 74 -14.85 0.91 -11.98
N HIS A 75 -15.07 2.17 -11.63
CA HIS A 75 -14.40 3.30 -12.27
C HIS A 75 -12.91 3.34 -11.92
N LYS A 76 -12.04 3.53 -12.92
CA LYS A 76 -10.59 3.59 -12.75
C LYS A 76 -10.13 5.04 -12.91
N PHE A 77 -9.44 5.52 -11.90
CA PHE A 77 -8.74 6.79 -11.89
C PHE A 77 -7.31 6.62 -12.43
N ALA A 78 -6.58 7.72 -12.61
CA ALA A 78 -5.23 7.72 -13.16
C ALA A 78 -4.22 6.91 -12.31
N ASN A 79 -4.47 6.82 -11.00
CA ASN A 79 -3.66 6.06 -10.04
C ASN A 79 -4.42 4.80 -9.60
N GLU A 80 -3.74 3.65 -9.56
CA GLU A 80 -4.37 2.37 -9.24
C GLU A 80 -4.73 2.27 -7.76
N ASP A 81 -3.90 2.83 -6.89
CA ASP A 81 -4.09 2.85 -5.44
C ASP A 81 -5.29 3.73 -5.04
N VAL A 82 -5.45 4.89 -5.72
CA VAL A 82 -6.64 5.73 -5.63
C VAL A 82 -7.89 5.01 -6.13
N SER A 83 -7.79 4.30 -7.26
CA SER A 83 -8.91 3.52 -7.82
C SER A 83 -9.42 2.48 -6.83
N LEU A 84 -8.50 1.70 -6.27
CA LEU A 84 -8.84 0.66 -5.29
C LEU A 84 -9.50 1.25 -4.04
N GLY A 85 -8.94 2.32 -3.48
CA GLY A 85 -9.53 2.98 -2.31
C GLY A 85 -10.91 3.57 -2.59
N ALA A 86 -11.12 4.14 -3.78
CA ALA A 86 -12.40 4.69 -4.18
C ALA A 86 -13.50 3.62 -4.32
N TRP A 87 -13.16 2.39 -4.72
CA TRP A 87 -14.14 1.30 -4.78
C TRP A 87 -14.68 0.89 -3.42
N PHE A 88 -13.89 1.08 -2.36
CA PHE A 88 -14.23 0.65 -1.01
C PHE A 88 -14.90 1.74 -0.16
N ILE A 89 -14.82 3.02 -0.55
CA ILE A 89 -15.40 4.12 0.24
C ILE A 89 -16.94 4.01 0.38
N GLY A 90 -17.61 3.41 -0.60
CA GLY A 90 -19.06 3.18 -0.59
C GLY A 90 -19.48 1.83 0.00
N LEU A 91 -18.53 1.03 0.50
CA LEU A 91 -18.77 -0.30 1.05
C LEU A 91 -18.46 -0.33 2.55
N ASP A 92 -19.08 -1.26 3.27
CA ASP A 92 -18.77 -1.53 4.69
C ASP A 92 -17.45 -2.33 4.82
N VAL A 93 -16.32 -1.64 4.59
CA VAL A 93 -14.96 -2.19 4.58
C VAL A 93 -14.13 -1.68 5.76
N GLU A 94 -13.51 -2.59 6.51
CA GLU A 94 -12.53 -2.24 7.54
C GLU A 94 -11.22 -1.81 6.88
N HIS A 95 -10.90 -0.52 7.00
CA HIS A 95 -9.62 0.05 6.57
C HIS A 95 -8.59 -0.08 7.68
N ILE A 96 -7.53 -0.83 7.45
CA ILE A 96 -6.45 -1.06 8.42
C ILE A 96 -5.21 -0.29 7.96
N ASP A 97 -4.83 0.71 8.77
CA ASP A 97 -3.62 1.51 8.57
C ASP A 97 -2.42 0.84 9.24
N ASP A 98 -1.64 0.08 8.46
CA ASP A 98 -0.41 -0.57 8.91
C ASP A 98 0.82 0.17 8.35
N ARG A 99 1.53 0.87 9.25
CA ARG A 99 2.71 1.69 8.91
C ARG A 99 3.96 0.87 8.65
N ASP A 100 3.96 -0.43 8.97
CA ASP A 100 5.07 -1.31 8.61
C ASP A 100 4.98 -1.72 7.14
N MET A 101 3.86 -1.46 6.46
CA MET A 101 3.68 -1.63 5.01
C MET A 101 4.24 -0.47 4.17
N CYS A 102 4.94 0.50 4.76
CA CYS A 102 5.46 1.67 4.03
C CYS A 102 6.68 2.35 4.65
N CYS A 103 7.69 1.58 5.06
CA CYS A 103 8.90 2.19 5.61
C CYS A 103 9.77 2.83 4.54
N GLY A 104 10.58 3.82 4.94
CA GLY A 104 11.69 4.28 4.13
C GLY A 104 12.75 3.18 4.00
N THR A 105 13.52 3.18 2.91
CA THR A 105 14.78 2.41 2.85
C THR A 105 15.78 2.91 3.92
N PRO A 106 16.97 2.29 4.11
CA PRO A 106 17.89 2.68 5.17
C PRO A 106 18.14 4.20 5.24
N PRO A 107 18.15 4.77 6.45
CA PRO A 107 18.26 4.07 7.74
C PRO A 107 16.93 3.59 8.37
N ASP A 108 15.76 3.97 7.85
CA ASP A 108 14.46 3.75 8.53
C ASP A 108 14.13 2.25 8.70
N CYS A 109 14.05 1.50 7.59
CA CYS A 109 13.78 0.06 7.69
C CYS A 109 14.88 -0.73 8.41
N GLU A 110 16.12 -0.24 8.40
CA GLU A 110 17.26 -0.88 9.06
C GLU A 110 17.14 -0.79 10.59
N TRP A 111 16.84 0.40 11.12
CA TRP A 111 16.60 0.58 12.56
C TRP A 111 15.40 -0.22 13.04
N LYS A 112 14.34 -0.28 12.24
CA LYS A 112 13.16 -1.09 12.53
C LYS A 112 13.46 -2.58 12.56
N ALA A 113 14.24 -3.07 11.59
CA ALA A 113 14.69 -4.47 11.57
C ALA A 113 15.57 -4.80 12.80
N GLN A 114 16.52 -3.94 13.15
CA GLN A 114 17.38 -4.10 14.34
C GLN A 114 16.58 -4.11 15.66
N ALA A 115 15.44 -3.41 15.71
CA ALA A 115 14.52 -3.43 16.85
C ALA A 115 13.56 -4.63 16.85
N GLY A 116 13.69 -5.58 15.93
CA GLY A 116 12.81 -6.75 15.80
C GLY A 116 11.45 -6.45 15.16
N ASN A 117 11.27 -5.26 14.58
CA ASN A 117 10.04 -4.80 13.94
C ASN A 117 10.28 -4.52 12.45
N ALA A 118 10.81 -5.50 11.72
CA ALA A 118 11.09 -5.37 10.29
C ALA A 118 9.84 -4.91 9.50
N CYS A 119 10.05 -4.21 8.38
CA CYS A 119 8.97 -3.63 7.59
C CYS A 119 8.50 -4.51 6.44
N VAL A 120 7.18 -4.63 6.25
CA VAL A 120 6.54 -5.36 5.14
C VAL A 120 6.95 -4.86 3.77
N ALA A 121 7.06 -3.56 3.63
CA ALA A 121 7.63 -2.96 2.43
C ALA A 121 8.52 -1.78 2.82
N SER A 122 9.57 -1.61 2.04
CA SER A 122 10.52 -0.50 2.16
C SER A 122 10.71 0.16 0.80
N PHE A 123 10.68 1.48 0.74
CA PHE A 123 10.82 2.22 -0.52
C PHE A 123 11.34 3.64 -0.30
N ASP A 124 11.76 4.26 -1.39
CA ASP A 124 12.17 5.65 -1.47
C ASP A 124 11.04 6.49 -2.06
N TRP A 125 10.58 7.47 -1.28
CA TRP A 125 9.54 8.41 -1.70
C TRP A 125 9.88 9.14 -3.00
N ARG A 126 11.17 9.45 -3.21
CA ARG A 126 11.65 10.22 -4.37
C ARG A 126 11.38 9.55 -5.71
N CYS A 127 11.42 8.22 -5.78
CA CYS A 127 11.28 7.47 -7.04
C CYS A 127 10.12 6.48 -7.02
N SER A 128 9.28 6.49 -5.96
CA SER A 128 8.10 5.62 -5.85
C SER A 128 8.45 4.13 -5.92
N GLY A 129 9.53 3.74 -5.24
CA GLY A 129 10.12 2.40 -5.25
C GLY A 129 11.52 2.47 -4.64
N VAL A 130 12.39 1.47 -4.84
CA VAL A 130 13.81 1.60 -4.46
C VAL A 130 14.56 2.31 -5.60
N CYS A 131 15.19 3.44 -5.32
CA CYS A 131 15.94 4.18 -6.34
C CYS A 131 17.20 3.42 -6.70
N ASN A 132 17.56 3.39 -8.00
CA ASN A 132 18.64 2.57 -8.53
C ASN A 132 18.51 1.10 -8.07
N PRO A 133 17.40 0.43 -8.43
CA PRO A 133 17.02 -0.84 -7.82
C PRO A 133 18.00 -1.96 -8.16
N VAL A 134 18.66 -1.91 -9.32
CA VAL A 134 19.66 -2.91 -9.74
C VAL A 134 20.80 -2.98 -8.73
N GLU A 135 21.26 -1.82 -8.26
CA GLU A 135 22.37 -1.70 -7.33
C GLU A 135 21.91 -1.82 -5.87
N ARG A 136 20.75 -1.22 -5.53
CA ARG A 136 20.34 -1.01 -4.14
C ARG A 136 19.42 -2.07 -3.57
N LEU A 137 18.66 -2.80 -4.39
CA LEU A 137 17.67 -3.74 -3.85
C LEU A 137 18.32 -4.83 -2.98
N LYS A 138 19.51 -5.32 -3.38
CA LYS A 138 20.27 -6.31 -2.60
C LYS A 138 20.73 -5.77 -1.25
N ASP A 139 21.23 -4.53 -1.20
CA ASP A 139 21.67 -3.88 0.04
C ASP A 139 20.49 -3.60 0.97
N VAL A 140 19.38 -3.08 0.44
CA VAL A 140 18.14 -2.85 1.22
C VAL A 140 17.62 -4.17 1.79
N HIS A 141 17.56 -5.23 0.99
CA HIS A 141 17.11 -6.55 1.46
C HIS A 141 18.01 -7.11 2.56
N MET A 142 19.34 -7.00 2.40
CA MET A 142 20.31 -7.47 3.40
C MET A 142 20.16 -6.76 4.75
N ARG A 143 19.87 -5.45 4.75
CA ARG A 143 19.79 -4.64 5.98
C ARG A 143 18.41 -4.64 6.63
N CYS A 144 17.35 -4.80 5.86
CA CYS A 144 15.98 -4.62 6.32
C CYS A 144 15.14 -5.90 6.31
N GLY A 145 15.66 -7.00 5.75
CA GLY A 145 14.99 -8.30 5.72
C GLY A 145 14.94 -9.00 7.07
N GLU A 146 14.05 -9.99 7.19
CA GLU A 146 13.83 -10.76 8.43
C GLU A 146 14.85 -11.90 8.65
N GLY A 147 15.87 -12.00 7.79
CA GLY A 147 16.81 -13.13 7.74
C GLY A 147 16.23 -14.38 7.05
N ASP A 148 17.11 -15.34 6.73
CA ASP A 148 16.77 -16.52 5.91
C ASP A 148 15.82 -17.50 6.61
N ASP A 149 15.85 -17.55 7.95
CA ASP A 149 15.04 -18.48 8.75
C ASP A 149 13.57 -18.04 8.90
N ALA A 150 13.23 -16.81 8.55
CA ALA A 150 11.88 -16.26 8.75
C ALA A 150 10.80 -16.98 7.94
N ILE A 151 11.16 -17.54 6.78
CA ILE A 151 10.23 -18.29 5.93
C ILE A 151 9.99 -19.69 6.51
N TRP A 152 11.04 -20.33 7.00
CA TRP A 152 11.02 -21.74 7.43
C TRP A 152 10.49 -21.94 8.85
N SER A 153 10.62 -20.92 9.70
CA SER A 153 10.17 -20.95 11.11
C SER A 153 8.71 -20.51 11.30
N ALA A 154 8.03 -20.05 10.26
CA ALA A 154 6.64 -19.60 10.34
C ALA A 154 5.70 -20.78 10.67
N SER A 155 5.09 -20.75 11.85
CA SER A 155 4.03 -21.69 12.26
C SER A 155 2.66 -21.06 12.00
N PHE A 156 1.78 -21.77 11.29
CA PHE A 156 0.47 -21.28 10.82
C PHE A 156 -0.72 -21.95 11.49
#